data_AF-L8GJF8-F1
#
_entry.id   AF-L8GJF8-F1
#
_cell.length_a   1.000
_cell.length_b   1.000
_cell.length_c   1.000
_cell.angle_alpha   90.00
_cell.angle_beta   90.00
_cell.angle_gamma   90.00
#
_symmetry.space_group_name_H-M   'P 1'
#
loop_
_entity.id
_entity.type
_entity.pdbx_description
1 polymer ?
#
loop_
_entity_poly.entity_id
_entity_poly.type
_entity_poly.pdbx_seq_one_letter_code
_entity_poly.pdbx_strand_id
1 'polypeptide(L)'
;MMKQIQSFQVRKTYVARVRGRFPEGKLTCDDPLTVVSHKTGQRRVADEPDELPTEGEPSSAAAAEGAQGKVKTATTVFERFRYDEESDTSLVWCVPETGRTHQIRVHLQSLGHPIPNDPLYAGREKGDEGAKEEGECAECHQRGVFADPREDEMCIWLHAYSYECVGHWLYKTELPSWAA
;
A
#
# COMPACT_ATOMS: atom_id res chain seq x y z
N MET A 1 20.44 1.17 20.86
CA MET A 1 19.56 1.83 19.86
C MET A 1 18.09 1.44 20.00
N MET A 2 17.73 0.14 20.01
CA MET A 2 16.31 -0.31 20.13
C MET A 2 15.59 0.10 21.43
N LYS A 3 16.31 0.28 22.56
CA LYS A 3 15.71 0.64 23.85
C LYS A 3 15.35 2.13 24.02
N GLN A 4 15.85 3.03 23.16
CA GLN A 4 15.54 4.47 23.24
C GLN A 4 14.34 4.88 22.37
N ILE A 5 13.93 4.05 21.41
CA ILE A 5 12.77 4.33 20.54
C ILE A 5 11.44 4.00 21.26
N GLN A 6 11.48 3.21 22.35
CA GLN A 6 10.27 2.75 23.03
C GLN A 6 9.59 3.82 23.92
N SER A 7 10.29 4.89 24.30
CA SER A 7 9.76 5.94 25.18
C SER A 7 9.47 7.27 24.48
N PHE A 8 9.91 7.45 23.23
CA PHE A 8 9.70 8.68 22.47
C PHE A 8 8.85 8.42 21.24
N GLN A 9 7.73 9.12 21.12
CA GLN A 9 6.80 9.01 20.00
C GLN A 9 7.48 9.59 18.75
N VAL A 10 7.95 8.71 17.86
CA VAL A 10 8.57 9.11 16.58
C VAL A 10 7.48 9.35 15.54
N ARG A 11 7.39 10.58 15.05
CA ARG A 11 6.56 10.92 13.89
C ARG A 11 7.26 10.50 12.62
N LYS A 12 6.55 9.81 11.74
CA LYS A 12 7.08 9.29 10.48
C LYS A 12 6.30 9.92 9.34
N THR A 13 7.00 10.38 8.32
CA THR A 13 6.40 10.95 7.12
C THR A 13 6.93 10.21 5.91
N TYR A 14 6.02 9.76 5.07
CA TYR A 14 6.30 9.08 3.81
C TYR A 14 5.72 9.87 2.65
N VAL A 15 6.25 9.62 1.47
CA VAL A 15 5.69 10.05 0.19
C VAL A 15 5.29 8.80 -0.58
N ALA A 16 4.09 8.79 -1.14
CA ALA A 16 3.63 7.73 -2.04
C ALA A 16 3.14 8.33 -3.35
N ARG A 17 3.40 7.64 -4.46
CA ARG A 17 2.72 7.89 -5.74
C ARG A 17 1.59 6.88 -5.89
N VAL A 18 0.38 7.37 -6.14
CA VAL A 18 -0.85 6.57 -6.13
C VAL A 18 -1.65 6.75 -7.40
N ARG A 19 -2.43 5.74 -7.80
CA ARG A 19 -3.32 5.82 -8.97
C ARG A 19 -4.48 6.80 -8.73
N GLY A 20 -4.85 7.52 -9.77
CA GLY A 20 -5.99 8.42 -9.82
C GLY A 20 -5.77 9.75 -9.10
N ARG A 21 -6.82 10.57 -9.14
CA ARG A 21 -6.90 11.87 -8.47
C ARG A 21 -7.29 11.69 -7.00
N PHE A 22 -6.29 11.71 -6.11
CA PHE A 22 -6.52 11.60 -4.66
C PHE A 22 -7.29 12.83 -4.14
N PRO A 23 -8.18 12.68 -3.14
CA PRO A 23 -8.96 13.80 -2.59
C PRO A 23 -8.10 14.98 -2.12
N GLU A 24 -8.67 16.18 -2.18
CA GLU A 24 -8.05 17.38 -1.62
C GLU A 24 -8.22 17.45 -0.10
N GLY A 25 -7.26 18.09 0.55
CA GLY A 25 -7.24 18.23 2.00
C GLY A 25 -6.70 16.99 2.71
N LYS A 26 -6.86 17.00 4.04
CA LYS A 26 -6.43 15.91 4.91
C LYS A 26 -7.50 14.83 4.97
N LEU A 27 -7.09 13.59 4.72
CA LEU A 27 -7.94 12.41 4.82
C LEU A 27 -7.33 11.44 5.83
N THR A 28 -8.13 11.00 6.80
CA THR A 28 -7.71 9.99 7.79
C THR A 28 -8.35 8.66 7.45
N CYS A 29 -7.55 7.59 7.47
CA CYS A 29 -8.01 6.22 7.35
C CYS A 29 -7.69 5.47 8.65
N ASP A 30 -8.73 4.99 9.31
CA ASP A 30 -8.68 4.26 10.59
C ASP A 30 -9.00 2.77 10.42
N ASP A 31 -9.04 2.29 9.17
CA ASP A 31 -9.40 0.93 8.82
C ASP A 31 -8.51 -0.08 9.56
N PRO A 32 -9.09 -0.95 10.41
CA PRO A 32 -8.32 -1.93 11.15
C PRO A 32 -7.72 -2.97 10.21
N LEU A 33 -6.55 -3.49 10.55
CA LEU A 33 -5.81 -4.42 9.69
C LEU A 33 -5.77 -5.82 10.30
N THR A 34 -6.02 -6.83 9.47
CA THR A 34 -5.79 -8.24 9.80
C THR A 34 -4.69 -8.84 8.92
N VAL A 35 -4.09 -9.94 9.37
CA VAL A 35 -3.04 -10.66 8.64
C VAL A 35 -3.71 -11.74 7.78
N VAL A 36 -3.43 -11.72 6.48
CA VAL A 36 -3.91 -12.73 5.51
C VAL A 36 -2.93 -13.89 5.42
N SER A 37 -1.64 -13.57 5.34
CA SER A 37 -0.59 -14.58 5.21
C SER A 37 0.61 -14.20 6.06
N HIS A 38 0.95 -15.10 6.99
CA HIS A 38 2.16 -14.97 7.81
C HIS A 38 3.44 -15.18 7.01
N LYS A 39 3.38 -15.91 5.87
CA LYS A 39 4.56 -16.17 5.00
C LYS A 39 4.98 -14.93 4.23
N THR A 40 4.03 -14.15 3.72
CA THR A 40 4.29 -12.95 2.90
C THR A 40 4.12 -11.64 3.68
N GLY A 41 3.61 -11.70 4.91
CA GLY A 41 3.26 -10.51 5.68
C GLY A 41 2.09 -9.72 5.07
N GLN A 42 1.33 -10.34 4.17
CA GLN A 42 0.19 -9.70 3.51
C GLN A 42 -0.92 -9.40 4.53
N ARG A 43 -1.51 -8.22 4.41
CA ARG A 43 -2.59 -7.74 5.26
C ARG A 43 -3.79 -7.36 4.41
N ARG A 44 -4.95 -7.26 5.05
CA ARG A 44 -6.16 -6.67 4.47
C ARG A 44 -6.84 -5.80 5.52
N VAL A 45 -7.69 -4.89 5.08
CA VAL A 45 -8.67 -4.26 5.97
C VAL A 45 -9.55 -5.38 6.54
N ALA A 46 -9.69 -5.41 7.86
CA ALA A 46 -10.59 -6.34 8.50
C ALA A 46 -12.02 -5.93 8.14
N ASP A 47 -12.82 -6.90 7.71
CA ASP A 47 -14.26 -6.68 7.57
C ASP A 47 -14.80 -6.24 8.94
N GLU A 48 -15.74 -5.29 8.97
CA GLU A 48 -16.45 -4.99 10.22
C GLU A 48 -16.97 -6.30 10.81
N PRO A 49 -16.87 -6.51 12.14
CA PRO A 49 -17.50 -7.67 12.73
C PRO A 49 -18.98 -7.55 12.40
N ASP A 50 -19.43 -8.47 11.53
CA ASP A 50 -20.83 -8.76 11.29
C ASP A 50 -21.52 -8.75 12.65
N GLU A 51 -22.59 -7.96 12.78
CA GLU A 51 -23.41 -7.97 13.98
C GLU A 51 -23.66 -9.44 14.35
N LEU A 52 -23.47 -9.77 15.63
CA LEU A 52 -23.60 -11.12 16.18
C LEU A 52 -24.67 -11.92 15.41
N PRO A 53 -24.36 -13.10 14.85
CA PRO A 53 -25.36 -13.87 14.13
C PRO A 53 -26.52 -14.14 15.07
N THR A 54 -27.67 -13.51 14.78
CA THR A 54 -28.94 -13.90 15.39
C THR A 54 -29.17 -15.35 15.06
N GLU A 55 -29.37 -16.18 16.09
CA GLU A 55 -29.50 -17.61 15.96
C GLU A 55 -30.62 -17.98 14.98
N GLY A 56 -30.22 -18.50 13.82
CA GLY A 56 -31.10 -19.23 12.91
C GLY A 56 -31.33 -18.55 11.56
N GLU A 57 -30.46 -18.84 10.59
CA GLU A 57 -30.86 -19.11 9.20
C GLU A 57 -29.66 -19.68 8.41
N PRO A 58 -29.78 -20.84 7.73
CA PRO A 58 -28.70 -21.37 6.91
C PRO A 58 -28.80 -20.79 5.50
N SER A 59 -27.85 -19.94 5.11
CA SER A 59 -27.74 -19.45 3.74
C SER A 59 -26.40 -19.85 3.14
N SER A 60 -26.50 -20.69 2.12
CA SER A 60 -25.43 -21.25 1.32
C SER A 60 -24.76 -20.21 0.43
N ALA A 61 -23.45 -20.01 0.61
CA ALA A 61 -22.50 -19.71 -0.47
C ALA A 61 -21.08 -20.00 0.02
N ALA A 62 -20.32 -20.70 -0.81
CA ALA A 62 -19.11 -21.43 -0.46
C ALA A 62 -17.91 -20.57 -0.07
N ALA A 63 -17.30 -20.94 1.06
CA ALA A 63 -15.87 -21.10 1.31
C ALA A 63 -14.90 -19.99 0.87
N ALA A 64 -14.45 -19.22 1.85
CA ALA A 64 -13.05 -18.82 1.96
C ALA A 64 -12.55 -19.06 3.39
N GLU A 65 -12.27 -20.34 3.71
CA GLU A 65 -11.45 -20.70 4.86
C GLU A 65 -10.04 -20.13 4.66
N GLY A 66 -9.70 -19.07 5.40
CA GLY A 66 -8.40 -18.42 5.28
C GLY A 66 -8.08 -17.53 6.48
N ALA A 67 -7.51 -18.15 7.52
CA ALA A 67 -6.81 -17.54 8.66
C ALA A 67 -7.34 -16.17 9.14
N GLN A 68 -8.28 -16.17 10.10
CA GLN A 68 -8.62 -14.99 10.88
C GLN A 68 -7.44 -14.60 11.80
N GLY A 69 -6.50 -13.83 11.26
CA GLY A 69 -5.46 -13.19 12.05
C GLY A 69 -6.05 -12.19 13.06
N LYS A 70 -5.37 -11.97 14.19
CA LYS A 70 -5.74 -10.95 15.17
C LYS A 70 -5.86 -9.57 14.51
N VAL A 71 -7.06 -9.00 14.53
CA VAL A 71 -7.35 -7.64 14.08
C VAL A 71 -6.57 -6.64 14.94
N LYS A 72 -5.97 -5.65 14.29
CA LYS A 72 -5.21 -4.58 14.96
C LYS A 72 -5.61 -3.24 14.39
N THR A 73 -5.88 -2.28 15.27
CA THR A 73 -6.13 -0.89 14.89
C THR A 73 -4.94 -0.31 14.13
N ALA A 74 -5.25 0.50 13.13
CA ALA A 74 -4.28 1.19 12.30
C ALA A 74 -4.84 2.54 11.87
N THR A 75 -4.05 3.61 12.03
CA THR A 75 -4.44 4.98 11.68
C THR A 75 -3.36 5.62 10.83
N THR A 76 -3.75 6.15 9.66
CA THR A 76 -2.87 6.87 8.75
C THR A 76 -3.55 8.16 8.28
N VAL A 77 -2.82 9.27 8.35
CA VAL A 77 -3.26 10.55 7.77
C VAL A 77 -2.60 10.74 6.41
N PHE A 78 -3.42 11.07 5.42
CA PHE A 78 -3.03 11.33 4.04
C PHE A 78 -3.32 12.77 3.64
N GLU A 79 -2.44 13.34 2.82
CA GLU A 79 -2.64 14.66 2.25
C GLU A 79 -2.03 14.72 0.85
N ARG A 80 -2.85 14.91 -0.18
CA ARG A 80 -2.35 15.11 -1.54
C ARG A 80 -1.64 16.44 -1.65
N PHE A 81 -0.44 16.45 -2.23
CA PHE A 81 0.29 17.68 -2.51
C PHE A 81 0.55 17.93 -4.00
N ARG A 82 0.44 16.91 -4.86
CA ARG A 82 0.51 17.06 -6.32
C ARG A 82 -0.42 16.06 -7.00
N TYR A 83 -1.01 16.47 -8.12
CA TYR A 83 -1.69 15.57 -9.05
C TYR A 83 -1.08 15.80 -10.43
N ASP A 84 -0.84 14.69 -11.14
CA ASP A 84 -0.35 14.68 -12.50
C ASP A 84 -1.43 14.13 -13.43
N GLU A 85 -1.91 15.00 -14.33
CA GLU A 85 -2.96 14.68 -15.30
C GLU A 85 -2.48 13.76 -16.42
N GLU A 86 -1.18 13.77 -16.75
CA GLU A 86 -0.63 12.96 -17.84
C GLU A 86 -0.58 11.49 -17.47
N SER A 87 -0.13 11.19 -16.24
CA SER A 87 -0.03 9.82 -15.74
C SER A 87 -1.25 9.35 -14.95
N ASP A 88 -2.25 10.21 -14.74
CA ASP A 88 -3.37 10.01 -13.80
C ASP A 88 -2.89 9.47 -12.45
N THR A 89 -1.92 10.15 -11.85
CA THR A 89 -1.39 9.78 -10.52
C THR A 89 -1.29 10.96 -9.59
N SER A 90 -1.36 10.68 -8.29
CA SER A 90 -1.20 11.68 -7.24
C SER A 90 0.05 11.41 -6.40
N LEU A 91 0.72 12.47 -5.93
CA LEU A 91 1.70 12.38 -4.87
C LEU A 91 1.04 12.74 -3.54
N VAL A 92 1.20 11.86 -2.57
CA VAL A 92 0.49 11.91 -1.28
C VAL A 92 1.51 11.82 -0.14
N TRP A 93 1.39 12.74 0.82
CA TRP A 93 2.04 12.62 2.12
C TRP A 93 1.31 11.58 2.94
N CYS A 94 2.03 10.62 3.52
CA CYS A 94 1.45 9.61 4.40
C CYS A 94 2.11 9.69 5.77
N VAL A 95 1.31 9.93 6.80
CA VAL A 95 1.75 10.02 8.20
C VAL A 95 1.05 8.91 9.00
N PRO A 96 1.67 7.72 9.13
CA PRO A 96 1.11 6.65 9.92
C PRO A 96 1.30 6.95 11.41
N GLU A 97 0.21 7.00 12.16
CA GLU A 97 0.24 7.16 13.62
C GLU A 97 0.54 5.84 14.33
N THR A 98 0.14 4.73 13.70
CA THR A 98 0.48 3.37 14.12
C THR A 98 1.58 2.76 13.25
N GLY A 99 2.22 1.68 13.73
CA GLY A 99 3.33 1.02 13.03
C GLY A 99 3.00 -0.39 12.51
N ARG A 100 1.88 -0.61 11.82
CA ARG A 100 1.54 -1.95 11.29
C ARG A 100 2.28 -2.22 9.97
N THR A 101 2.70 -3.47 9.77
CA THR A 101 3.35 -3.91 8.51
C THR A 101 2.45 -3.57 7.31
N HIS A 102 2.99 -3.00 6.24
CA HIS A 102 2.23 -2.67 5.01
C HIS A 102 1.04 -1.71 5.20
N GLN A 103 0.92 -1.02 6.35
CA GLN A 103 -0.25 -0.19 6.68
C GLN A 103 -0.62 0.82 5.58
N ILE A 104 0.35 1.65 5.18
CA ILE A 104 0.14 2.68 4.14
C ILE A 104 -0.37 2.06 2.84
N ARG A 105 0.24 0.93 2.42
CA ARG A 105 -0.09 0.24 1.17
C ARG A 105 -1.54 -0.27 1.16
N VAL A 106 -1.97 -0.88 2.27
CA VAL A 106 -3.33 -1.41 2.42
C VAL A 106 -4.37 -0.31 2.54
N HIS A 107 -4.10 0.76 3.30
CA HIS A 107 -5.01 1.90 3.41
C HIS A 107 -5.17 2.63 2.07
N LEU A 108 -4.08 2.85 1.33
CA LEU A 108 -4.17 3.44 -0.01
C LEU A 108 -4.99 2.57 -0.97
N GLN A 109 -4.84 1.25 -0.90
CA GLN A 109 -5.68 0.31 -1.63
C GLN A 109 -7.16 0.39 -1.21
N SER A 110 -7.46 0.40 0.09
CA SER A 110 -8.86 0.44 0.58
C SER A 110 -9.57 1.74 0.20
N LEU A 111 -8.83 2.84 0.13
CA LEU A 111 -9.30 4.13 -0.36
C LEU A 111 -9.47 4.19 -1.89
N GLY A 112 -9.15 3.11 -2.63
CA GLY A 112 -9.25 3.06 -4.09
C GLY A 112 -8.10 3.73 -4.84
N HIS A 113 -7.02 4.10 -4.13
CA HIS A 113 -5.84 4.78 -4.68
C HIS A 113 -4.57 3.97 -4.42
N PRO A 114 -4.42 2.76 -4.97
CA PRO A 114 -3.25 1.93 -4.69
C PRO A 114 -1.97 2.52 -5.29
N ILE A 115 -0.82 2.07 -4.76
CA ILE A 115 0.48 2.38 -5.36
C ILE A 115 0.64 1.55 -6.65
N PRO A 116 0.87 2.16 -7.82
CA PRO A 116 0.79 1.48 -9.11
C PRO A 116 1.69 0.26 -9.29
N ASN A 117 2.91 0.32 -8.75
CA ASN A 117 3.94 -0.72 -8.86
C ASN A 117 4.06 -1.56 -7.59
N ASP A 118 2.96 -1.66 -6.82
CA ASP A 118 2.87 -2.52 -5.66
C ASP A 118 2.45 -3.95 -6.04
N PRO A 119 3.35 -4.94 -5.97
CA PRO A 119 3.06 -6.31 -6.44
C PRO A 119 2.01 -7.05 -5.59
N LEU A 120 1.66 -6.55 -4.40
CA LEU A 120 0.71 -7.18 -3.50
C LEU A 120 -0.65 -6.48 -3.49
N TYR A 121 -0.68 -5.16 -3.64
CA TYR A 121 -1.87 -4.35 -3.39
C TYR A 121 -2.31 -3.47 -4.56
N ALA A 122 -1.55 -3.40 -5.67
CA ALA A 122 -1.95 -2.64 -6.85
C ALA A 122 -3.21 -3.19 -7.54
N GLY A 123 -3.63 -4.42 -7.20
CA GLY A 123 -4.64 -5.16 -7.93
C GLY A 123 -4.08 -5.59 -9.28
N ARG A 124 -4.03 -6.90 -9.54
CA ARG A 124 -3.87 -7.35 -10.92
C ARG A 124 -5.16 -6.96 -11.63
N GLU A 125 -5.17 -5.85 -12.36
CA GLU A 125 -6.21 -5.65 -13.36
C GLU A 125 -6.19 -6.89 -14.27
N LYS A 126 -7.37 -7.44 -14.60
CA LYS A 126 -7.51 -8.46 -15.64
C LYS A 126 -7.05 -7.83 -16.96
N GLY A 127 -5.75 -7.85 -17.22
CA GLY A 127 -5.12 -7.09 -18.31
C GLY A 127 -3.64 -6.79 -18.08
N ASP A 128 -3.15 -6.86 -16.83
CA ASP A 128 -1.72 -6.78 -16.53
C ASP A 128 -1.03 -8.14 -16.81
N GLU A 129 -1.20 -8.62 -18.05
CA GLU A 129 -0.24 -9.50 -18.66
C GLU A 129 0.93 -8.60 -19.03
N GLY A 130 1.87 -8.40 -18.10
CA GLY A 130 3.00 -7.48 -18.23
C GLY A 130 3.47 -7.40 -19.67
N ALA A 131 3.46 -6.18 -20.22
CA ALA A 131 3.54 -5.86 -21.65
C ALA A 131 4.09 -7.02 -22.48
N LYS A 132 3.19 -7.89 -22.96
CA LYS A 132 3.56 -8.89 -23.96
C LYS A 132 3.88 -8.08 -25.21
N GLU A 133 5.15 -7.79 -25.45
CA GLU A 133 5.55 -7.37 -26.78
C GLU A 133 5.20 -8.51 -27.74
N GLU A 134 4.59 -8.18 -28.88
CA GLU A 134 4.45 -9.11 -29.99
C GLU A 134 5.86 -9.43 -30.52
N GLY A 135 6.51 -10.38 -29.88
CA GLY A 135 7.89 -10.75 -30.15
C GLY A 135 8.11 -12.23 -29.88
N GLU A 136 9.01 -12.80 -30.68
CA GLU A 136 9.53 -14.14 -30.54
C GLU A 136 10.99 -14.02 -30.14
N CYS A 137 11.38 -14.66 -29.03
CA CYS A 137 12.77 -14.62 -28.58
C CYS A 137 13.68 -15.18 -29.67
N ALA A 138 14.67 -14.39 -30.11
CA ALA A 138 15.58 -14.76 -31.20
C ALA A 138 16.47 -15.99 -30.90
N GLU A 139 16.59 -16.37 -29.63
CA GLU A 139 17.39 -17.54 -29.21
C GLU A 139 16.53 -18.79 -29.00
N CYS A 140 15.36 -18.68 -28.38
CA CYS A 140 14.56 -19.83 -27.97
C CYS A 140 13.19 -19.96 -28.66
N HIS A 141 12.83 -19.02 -29.56
CA HIS A 141 11.57 -19.02 -30.31
C HIS A 141 10.30 -18.95 -29.45
N GLN A 142 10.42 -18.54 -28.18
CA GLN A 142 9.26 -18.39 -27.31
C GLN A 142 8.49 -17.13 -27.68
N ARG A 143 7.20 -17.31 -28.02
CA ARG A 143 6.24 -16.22 -28.28
C ARG A 143 5.76 -15.62 -26.96
N GLY A 144 5.70 -14.29 -26.91
CA GLY A 144 5.33 -13.55 -25.70
C GLY A 144 6.54 -13.34 -24.81
N VAL A 145 7.54 -12.62 -25.35
CA VAL A 145 8.68 -12.15 -24.56
C VAL A 145 8.12 -11.16 -23.54
N PHE A 146 8.27 -11.48 -22.26
CA PHE A 146 8.06 -10.50 -21.20
C PHE A 146 9.17 -9.48 -21.35
N ALA A 147 8.83 -8.23 -21.68
CA ALA A 147 9.81 -7.16 -21.65
C ALA A 147 10.38 -7.09 -20.23
N ASP A 148 11.70 -6.91 -20.13
CA ASP A 148 12.31 -6.66 -18.83
C ASP A 148 11.64 -5.43 -18.22
N PRO A 149 11.26 -5.48 -16.93
CA PRO A 149 10.60 -4.36 -16.27
C PRO A 149 11.50 -3.14 -16.33
N ARG A 150 10.90 -1.99 -16.61
CA ARG A 150 11.63 -0.72 -16.61
C ARG A 150 12.14 -0.41 -15.21
N GLU A 151 13.16 0.43 -15.10
CA GLU A 151 13.79 0.74 -13.81
C GLU A 151 12.79 1.31 -12.79
N ASP A 152 11.79 2.07 -13.24
CA ASP A 152 10.72 2.63 -12.44
C ASP A 152 9.64 1.61 -12.03
N GLU A 153 9.61 0.44 -12.68
CA GLU A 153 8.74 -0.69 -12.36
C GLU A 153 9.39 -1.64 -11.33
N MET A 154 10.69 -1.52 -11.09
CA MET A 154 11.43 -2.40 -10.17
C MET A 154 11.24 -2.05 -8.69
N CYS A 155 10.95 -0.79 -8.36
CA CYS A 155 10.87 -0.31 -6.97
C CYS A 155 9.51 0.33 -6.65
N ILE A 156 8.86 -0.11 -5.58
CA ILE A 156 7.60 0.49 -5.11
C ILE A 156 7.74 2.01 -4.90
N TRP A 157 6.77 2.79 -5.39
CA TRP A 157 6.73 4.26 -5.20
C TRP A 157 6.23 4.64 -3.81
N LEU A 158 6.98 4.22 -2.78
CA LEU A 158 6.80 4.56 -1.39
C LEU A 158 8.15 4.89 -0.76
N HIS A 159 8.33 6.15 -0.36
CA HIS A 159 9.59 6.67 0.15
C HIS A 159 9.45 7.13 1.61
N ALA A 160 10.42 6.74 2.45
CA ALA A 160 10.51 7.24 3.82
C ALA A 160 11.22 8.60 3.83
N TYR A 161 10.41 9.67 3.83
CA TYR A 161 10.89 11.03 3.69
C TYR A 161 11.52 11.58 4.98
N SER A 162 10.85 11.39 6.13
CA SER A 162 11.36 11.93 7.38
C SER A 162 10.95 11.15 8.62
N TYR A 163 11.82 11.20 9.62
CA TYR A 163 11.58 10.73 10.96
C TYR A 163 11.88 11.86 11.94
N GLU A 164 10.94 12.13 12.85
CA GLU A 164 11.05 13.23 13.78
C GLU A 164 10.72 12.74 15.19
N CYS A 165 11.60 13.06 16.13
CA CYS A 165 11.31 12.99 17.56
C CYS A 165 11.26 14.42 18.07
N VAL A 166 10.04 14.93 18.31
CA VAL A 166 9.79 16.33 18.66
C VAL A 166 10.65 16.76 19.84
N GLY A 167 11.41 17.84 19.68
CA GLY A 167 12.30 18.37 20.71
C GLY A 167 13.64 17.63 20.86
N HIS A 168 13.93 16.63 20.03
CA HIS A 168 15.16 15.83 20.13
C HIS A 168 15.94 15.77 18.82
N TRP A 169 15.37 15.22 17.76
CA TRP A 169 16.08 15.04 16.49
C TRP A 169 15.10 14.99 15.31
N LEU A 170 15.62 15.35 14.14
CA LEU A 170 14.92 15.29 12.86
C LEU A 170 15.87 14.70 11.82
N TYR A 171 15.43 13.66 11.13
CA TYR A 171 16.11 13.09 9.98
C TYR A 171 15.21 13.25 8.76
N LYS A 172 15.76 13.78 7.66
CA LYS A 172 15.09 13.97 6.37
C LYS A 172 15.97 13.47 5.24
N THR A 173 15.33 12.94 4.21
CA THR A 173 15.96 12.58 2.94
C THR A 173 15.51 13.55 1.85
N GLU A 174 16.22 13.57 0.73
CA GLU A 174 15.73 14.24 -0.48
C GLU A 174 14.52 13.47 -1.05
N LEU A 175 13.70 14.17 -1.82
CA LEU A 175 12.62 13.52 -2.57
C LEU A 175 13.24 12.65 -3.67
N PRO A 176 12.71 11.43 -3.91
CA PRO A 176 13.15 10.61 -5.01
C PRO A 176 12.79 11.27 -6.34
N SER A 177 13.51 10.91 -7.42
CA SER A 177 13.32 11.47 -8.76
C SER A 177 11.87 11.38 -9.27
N TRP A 178 11.15 10.30 -8.92
CA TRP A 178 9.74 10.11 -9.29
C TRP A 178 8.76 11.01 -8.52
N ALA A 179 9.20 11.67 -7.44
CA ALA A 179 8.40 12.59 -6.63
C ALA A 179 8.82 14.07 -6.77
N ALA A 180 9.89 14.34 -7.53
CA ALA A 180 10.49 15.66 -7.69
C ALA A 180 9.72 16.58 -8.65
#